data_AF-A0A926KN12-F1
#
_entry.id   AF-A0A926KN12-F1
#
_cell.length_a   1.000
_cell.length_b   1.000
_cell.length_c   1.000
_cell.angle_alpha   90.00
_cell.angle_beta   90.00
_cell.angle_gamma   90.00
#
_symmetry.space_group_name_H-M   'P 1'
#
loop_
_entity.id
_entity.type
_entity.pdbx_description
1 polymer ?
#
loop_
_entity_poly.entity_id
_entity_poly.type
_entity_poly.pdbx_seq_one_letter_code
_entity_poly.pdbx_strand_id
1 'polypeptide(L)' 'MMPKYANLSTEATDLLRLKTGSTQVECYTYIDPESTEDSFFVVKTTNKVIHISFAEITYDPISFPSLIEGLYRAIYE' A
#
# COMPACT_ATOMS: atom_id res chain seq x y z
N MET A 1 -8.29 -16.01 16.07
CA MET A 1 -8.17 -14.90 15.10
C MET A 1 -7.89 -15.53 13.75
N MET A 2 -8.64 -15.19 12.69
CA MET A 2 -8.37 -15.71 11.35
C MET A 2 -7.20 -14.96 10.71
N PRO A 3 -6.36 -15.62 9.91
CA PRO A 3 -5.29 -14.95 9.17
C PRO A 3 -5.86 -13.93 8.18
N LYS A 4 -5.29 -12.71 8.18
CA LYS A 4 -5.59 -11.65 7.22
C LYS A 4 -4.68 -11.82 6.00
N TYR A 5 -5.25 -11.81 4.79
CA TYR A 5 -4.52 -12.02 3.54
C TYR A 5 -4.57 -10.78 2.66
N ALA A 6 -3.41 -10.18 2.43
CA ALA A 6 -3.27 -9.09 1.47
C ALA A 6 -3.20 -9.64 0.04
N ASN A 7 -3.88 -8.99 -0.90
CA ASN A 7 -3.90 -9.35 -2.31
C ASN A 7 -3.03 -8.38 -3.11
N LEU A 8 -2.43 -8.84 -4.21
CA LEU A 8 -1.66 -7.95 -5.08
C LEU A 8 -2.57 -6.84 -5.60
N SER A 9 -2.17 -5.60 -5.38
CA SER A 9 -2.83 -4.41 -5.92
C SER A 9 -2.09 -3.98 -7.18
N THR A 10 -2.67 -4.29 -8.34
CA THR A 10 -2.09 -3.92 -9.64
C THR A 10 -1.92 -2.41 -9.76
N GLU A 11 -2.95 -1.64 -9.37
CA GLU A 11 -2.93 -0.18 -9.45
C GLU A 11 -1.83 0.43 -8.58
N ALA A 12 -1.73 0.01 -7.31
CA ALA A 12 -0.69 0.52 -6.41
C ALA A 12 0.71 0.09 -6.87
N THR A 13 0.83 -1.15 -7.38
CA THR A 13 2.08 -1.66 -7.95
C THR A 13 2.52 -0.79 -9.13
N ASP A 14 1.65 -0.55 -10.10
CA ASP A 14 1.98 0.21 -11.30
C ASP A 14 2.35 1.66 -10.98
N LEU A 15 1.65 2.30 -10.03
CA LEU A 15 1.99 3.66 -9.59
C LEU A 15 3.37 3.68 -8.92
N LEU A 16 3.65 2.77 -7.99
CA LEU A 16 4.96 2.73 -7.33
C LEU A 16 6.09 2.44 -8.31
N ARG A 17 5.88 1.55 -9.30
CA ARG A 17 6.86 1.29 -10.37
C ARG A 17 7.10 2.53 -11.22
N LEU A 18 6.04 3.27 -11.56
CA LEU A 18 6.14 4.51 -12.31
C LEU A 18 6.94 5.57 -11.54
N LYS A 19 6.67 5.75 -10.24
CA LYS A 19 7.33 6.76 -9.40
C LYS A 19 8.79 6.42 -9.08
N THR A 20 9.07 5.15 -8.83
CA THR A 20 10.42 4.68 -8.42
C THR A 20 11.31 4.28 -9.60
N GLY A 21 10.73 4.03 -10.78
CA GLY A 21 11.42 3.45 -11.94
C GLY A 21 11.81 1.98 -11.76
N SER A 22 11.45 1.33 -10.65
CA SER A 22 11.81 -0.06 -10.35
C SER A 22 10.73 -1.02 -10.79
N THR A 23 11.06 -2.01 -11.63
CA THR A 23 10.13 -3.07 -12.05
C THR A 23 9.93 -4.18 -11.01
N GLN A 24 10.76 -4.18 -9.95
CA GLN A 24 10.77 -5.22 -8.92
C GLN A 24 9.92 -4.88 -7.69
N VAL A 25 9.22 -3.73 -7.72
CA VAL A 25 8.26 -3.37 -6.68
C VAL A 25 6.95 -4.13 -6.89
N GLU A 26 6.41 -4.67 -5.81
CA GLU A 26 5.09 -5.28 -5.71
C GLU A 26 4.37 -4.67 -4.50
N CYS A 27 3.11 -4.26 -4.68
CA CYS A 27 2.28 -3.75 -3.59
C CYS A 27 1.10 -4.67 -3.36
N TYR A 28 0.95 -5.14 -2.13
CA TYR A 28 -0.19 -5.93 -1.69
C TYR A 28 -1.05 -5.07 -0.76
N THR A 29 -2.35 -5.26 -0.83
CA THR A 29 -3.32 -4.50 -0.04
C THR A 29 -4.27 -5.45 0.65
N TYR A 30 -4.51 -5.19 1.93
CA TYR A 30 -5.61 -5.76 2.68
C TYR A 30 -6.53 -4.61 3.10
N ILE A 31 -7.80 -4.71 2.75
CA ILE A 31 -8.85 -3.79 3.19
C ILE A 31 -9.77 -4.57 4.11
N ASP A 32 -9.81 -4.13 5.36
CA ASP A 32 -10.73 -4.65 6.35
C ASP A 32 -12.11 -4.00 6.13
N PRO A 33 -13.17 -4.79 5.91
CA PRO A 33 -14.49 -4.23 5.62
C PRO A 33 -15.18 -3.65 6.85
N GLU A 34 -14.70 -3.95 8.06
CA GLU A 34 -15.30 -3.51 9.32
C GLU A 34 -14.54 -2.33 9.93
N SER A 35 -13.21 -2.28 9.75
CA SER A 35 -12.38 -1.21 10.31
C SER A 35 -11.25 -0.78 9.37
N THR A 36 -11.35 0.41 8.78
CA THR A 36 -10.28 0.93 7.91
C THR A 36 -8.93 1.07 8.62
N GLU A 37 -8.90 1.23 9.95
CA GLU A 37 -7.65 1.30 10.74
C GLU A 37 -6.85 -0.02 10.70
N ASP A 38 -7.56 -1.12 10.50
CA ASP A 38 -7.00 -2.46 10.37
C ASP A 38 -6.58 -2.80 8.92
N SER A 39 -6.77 -1.85 7.99
CA SER A 39 -6.35 -1.96 6.60
C SER A 39 -4.89 -1.55 6.43
N PHE A 40 -4.18 -2.22 5.53
CA PHE A 40 -2.74 -2.01 5.36
C PHE A 40 -2.25 -2.33 3.94
N PHE A 41 -1.09 -1.78 3.63
CA PHE A 41 -0.27 -2.16 2.50
C PHE A 41 0.93 -3.00 2.94
N VAL A 42 1.34 -3.93 2.09
CA VAL A 42 2.65 -4.57 2.14
C VAL A 42 3.36 -4.30 0.84
N VAL A 43 4.42 -3.50 0.90
CA VAL A 43 5.27 -3.19 -0.25
C VAL A 43 6.52 -4.04 -0.20
N LYS A 44 6.72 -4.84 -1.24
CA LYS A 44 7.89 -5.69 -1.39
C LYS A 44 8.78 -5.10 -2.49
N THR A 45 10.06 -4.96 -2.16
CA THR A 45 11.13 -4.59 -3.09
C THR A 45 12.13 -5.76 -3.16
N THR A 46 13.21 -5.58 -3.92
CA THR A 46 14.28 -6.57 -4.07
C THR A 46 14.91 -7.01 -2.75
N ASN A 47 14.99 -6.10 -1.79
CA ASN A 47 15.75 -6.28 -0.55
C ASN A 47 14.97 -6.00 0.72
N LYS A 48 13.72 -5.53 0.62
CA LYS A 48 12.91 -5.13 1.78
C LYS A 48 11.45 -5.52 1.60
N VAL A 49 10.80 -5.74 2.73
CA VAL A 49 9.35 -5.81 2.86
C VAL A 49 8.94 -4.74 3.85
N ILE A 50 8.01 -3.89 3.47
CA ILE A 50 7.55 -2.74 4.24
C ILE A 50 6.06 -2.93 4.47
N HIS A 51 5.63 -2.89 5.72
CA HIS A 51 4.22 -2.96 6.11
C HIS A 51 3.78 -1.59 6.60
N ILE A 52 2.68 -1.05 6.06
CA ILE A 52 2.18 0.30 6.39
C ILE A 52 0.68 0.22 6.61
N SER A 53 0.22 0.65 7.79
CA SER A 53 -1.21 0.79 8.06
C SER A 53 -1.77 2.01 7.32
N PHE A 54 -3.05 1.94 6.91
CA PHE A 54 -3.74 3.11 6.36
C PHE A 54 -3.79 4.26 7.38
N ALA A 55 -3.80 3.95 8.68
CA ALA A 55 -3.78 4.95 9.75
C ALA A 55 -2.47 5.77 9.79
N GLU A 56 -1.39 5.28 9.20
CA GLU A 56 -0.10 5.98 9.09
C GLU A 56 -0.03 6.86 7.83
N ILE A 57 -1.03 6.78 6.96
CA ILE A 57 -1.08 7.50 5.68
C ILE A 57 -2.03 8.69 5.81
N THR A 58 -1.60 9.85 5.34
CA THR A 58 -2.50 10.99 5.14
C THR A 58 -3.09 10.93 3.73
N TYR A 59 -4.41 10.78 3.62
CA TYR A 59 -5.11 10.66 2.33
C TYR A 59 -6.58 11.11 2.43
N ASP A 60 -7.21 11.32 1.27
CA ASP A 60 -8.66 11.52 1.15
C ASP A 60 -9.40 10.16 1.19
N PRO A 61 -10.24 9.87 2.21
CA PRO A 61 -10.90 8.58 2.39
C PRO A 61 -11.79 8.12 1.23
N ILE A 62 -12.28 9.05 0.40
CA ILE A 62 -13.11 8.70 -0.78
C ILE A 62 -12.28 8.49 -2.05
N SER A 63 -10.95 8.64 -1.98
CA SER A 63 -10.04 8.62 -3.13
C SER A 63 -8.92 7.59 -2.95
N PHE A 64 -9.09 6.43 -3.58
CA PHE A 64 -8.04 5.41 -3.62
C PHE A 64 -6.72 5.92 -4.24
N PRO A 65 -6.72 6.75 -5.31
CA PRO A 65 -5.48 7.35 -5.81
C PRO A 65 -4.77 8.23 -4.77
N SER A 66 -5.51 8.98 -3.94
CA SER A 66 -4.92 9.78 -2.86
C SER A 66 -4.24 8.89 -1.82
N LEU A 67 -4.81 7.71 -1.54
CA LEU A 67 -4.23 6.74 -0.61
C LEU A 67 -2.92 6.16 -1.14
N ILE A 68 -2.87 5.77 -2.42
CA ILE A 68 -1.63 5.23 -3.02
C ILE A 68 -0.55 6.31 -3.10
N GLU A 69 -0.92 7.55 -3.42
CA GLU A 69 0.03 8.66 -3.41
C GLU A 69 0.58 8.92 -2.00
N GLY A 70 -0.29 8.85 -0.97
CA GLY A 70 0.12 8.90 0.43
C GLY A 70 1.05 7.75 0.83
N LEU A 71 0.79 6.54 0.36
CA LEU A 71 1.67 5.37 0.55
C LEU A 71 3.07 5.63 -0.03
N TYR A 72 3.15 6.18 -1.25
CA TYR A 72 4.44 6.51 -1.86
C TYR A 72 5.22 7.49 -0.97
N ARG A 73 4.57 8.55 -0.49
CA ARG A 73 5.21 9.53 0.40
C ARG A 73 5.68 8.87 1.70
N ALA A 74 4.84 8.06 2.34
CA ALA A 74 5.19 7.38 3.59
C ALA A 74 6.42 6.45 3.49
N ILE A 75 6.74 5.95 2.29
CA ILE A 75 7.91 5.09 2.07
C ILE A 75 9.16 5.87 1.66
N TYR A 76 8.99 6.90 0.83
CA TYR A 76 10.09 7.49 0.06
C TYR A 76 10.35 8.97 0.35
N GLU A 77 9.51 9.66 1.13
CA GLU A 77 9.67 11.07 1.55
C GLU A 77 9.78 11.19 3.07
#